data_AF-A0A652KQD0-F1
#
_entry.id   AF-A0A652KQD0-F1
#
_cell.length_a   1.000
_cell.length_b   1.000
_cell.length_c   1.000
_cell.angle_alpha   90.00
_cell.angle_beta   90.00
_cell.angle_gamma   90.00
#
_symmetry.space_group_name_H-M   'P 1'
#
loop_
_entity.id
_entity.type
_entity.pdbx_description
1 polymer ?
#
loop_
_entity_poly.entity_id
_entity_poly.type
_entity_poly.pdbx_seq_one_letter_code
_entity_poly.pdbx_strand_id
1 'polypeptide(L)'
;MLHGVDVSAYQPDYDTDGSDFVFVKATEGRTYVNPRLKSQVKRARDAECVVGFYHFLWPGNTKEQAEYFLDKTPEKEGDLLAVDWEQTGEGTHASSADKDRFIREVKRLRPHHRVLLYCNRTFWLNHDTSSYAGDGLWIADYGKAAAPRIEADWRIHQYTDDPLDKNVADFASRKAMRDWATA
;
A
#
# COMPACT_ATOMS: atom_id res chain seq x y z
N MET A 1 1.58 16.95 -8.19
CA MET A 1 1.74 15.65 -7.52
C MET A 1 1.28 15.80 -6.10
N LEU A 2 0.74 14.72 -5.55
CA LEU A 2 0.33 14.69 -4.15
C LEU A 2 1.50 14.19 -3.30
N HIS A 3 1.57 14.66 -2.07
CA HIS A 3 2.52 14.16 -1.06
C HIS A 3 1.79 13.30 -0.05
N GLY A 4 2.44 12.28 0.47
CA GLY A 4 1.83 11.44 1.49
C GLY A 4 2.85 10.66 2.27
N VAL A 5 2.35 9.94 3.25
CA VAL A 5 3.15 9.08 4.13
C VAL A 5 2.50 7.71 4.23
N ASP A 6 3.26 6.73 4.64
CA ASP A 6 2.72 5.46 5.09
C ASP A 6 3.19 5.15 6.51
N VAL A 7 2.32 4.50 7.28
CA VAL A 7 2.52 4.31 8.73
C VAL A 7 2.11 2.92 9.17
N SER A 8 2.75 2.46 10.24
CA SER A 8 2.47 1.19 10.90
C SER A 8 2.42 1.35 12.41
N ALA A 9 2.38 0.26 13.16
CA ALA A 9 2.47 0.32 14.63
C ALA A 9 3.79 0.95 15.14
N TYR A 10 4.84 1.01 14.31
CA TYR A 10 6.11 1.66 14.64
C TYR A 10 6.01 3.18 14.75
N GLN A 11 4.97 3.78 14.15
CA GLN A 11 4.68 5.21 14.22
C GLN A 11 3.40 5.43 15.05
N PRO A 12 3.48 5.33 16.40
CA PRO A 12 2.30 5.46 17.26
C PRO A 12 1.63 6.83 17.16
N ASP A 13 2.40 7.85 16.76
CA ASP A 13 1.94 9.15 16.33
C ASP A 13 2.70 9.56 15.06
N TYR A 14 2.06 10.35 14.20
CA TYR A 14 2.67 10.88 12.97
C TYR A 14 2.03 12.22 12.61
N ASP A 15 2.77 13.06 11.91
CA ASP A 15 2.25 14.33 11.43
C ASP A 15 1.53 14.15 10.08
N THR A 16 0.38 14.79 9.96
CA THR A 16 -0.42 14.87 8.73
C THR A 16 -0.22 16.17 7.98
N ASP A 17 0.48 17.15 8.56
CA ASP A 17 0.73 18.43 7.93
C ASP A 17 1.49 18.26 6.62
N GLY A 18 0.95 18.85 5.55
CA GLY A 18 1.47 18.70 4.19
C GLY A 18 1.19 17.35 3.53
N SER A 19 0.47 16.42 4.19
CA SER A 19 0.06 15.15 3.59
C SER A 19 -1.30 15.25 2.89
N ASP A 20 -1.34 14.82 1.64
CA ASP A 20 -2.54 14.67 0.82
C ASP A 20 -3.17 13.29 0.93
N PHE A 21 -2.33 12.28 1.20
CA PHE A 21 -2.76 10.90 1.41
C PHE A 21 -1.93 10.21 2.50
N VAL A 22 -2.52 9.19 3.12
CA VAL A 22 -1.87 8.36 4.14
C VAL A 22 -2.22 6.89 3.90
N PHE A 23 -1.20 6.03 3.78
CA PHE A 23 -1.40 4.57 3.83
C PHE A 23 -1.17 4.06 5.25
N VAL A 24 -2.05 3.18 5.73
CA VAL A 24 -1.97 2.62 7.09
C VAL A 24 -1.86 1.10 7.00
N LYS A 25 -0.87 0.51 7.67
CA LYS A 25 -0.78 -0.95 7.81
C LYS A 25 -2.07 -1.45 8.47
N ALA A 26 -2.81 -2.34 7.81
CA ALA A 26 -3.99 -2.93 8.41
C ALA A 26 -3.67 -4.27 9.05
N THR A 27 -3.08 -5.18 8.28
CA THR A 27 -2.80 -6.54 8.70
C THR A 27 -1.48 -7.07 8.14
N GLU A 28 -1.03 -8.17 8.71
CA GLU A 28 0.14 -8.92 8.25
C GLU A 28 -0.13 -10.42 8.41
N GLY A 29 0.16 -11.18 7.35
CA GLY A 29 -0.07 -12.63 7.37
C GLY A 29 -1.54 -12.96 7.64
N ARG A 30 -1.78 -13.84 8.61
CA ARG A 30 -3.14 -14.30 8.96
C ARG A 30 -3.56 -14.00 10.40
N THR A 31 -2.71 -13.29 11.15
CA THR A 31 -2.81 -13.22 12.61
C THR A 31 -2.59 -11.85 13.19
N TYR A 32 -1.85 -10.97 12.50
CA TYR A 32 -1.55 -9.64 13.01
C TYR A 32 -2.53 -8.60 12.46
N VAL A 33 -3.12 -7.83 13.39
CA VAL A 33 -3.81 -6.57 13.09
C VAL A 33 -3.00 -5.44 13.71
N ASN A 34 -2.82 -4.35 12.97
CA ASN A 34 -2.18 -3.16 13.51
C ASN A 34 -3.00 -2.61 14.71
N PRO A 35 -2.46 -2.60 15.94
CA PRO A 35 -3.18 -2.12 17.12
C PRO A 35 -3.46 -0.61 17.08
N ARG A 36 -2.81 0.14 16.18
CA ARG A 36 -2.98 1.59 15.96
C ARG A 36 -3.89 1.92 14.78
N LEU A 37 -4.41 0.92 14.06
CA LEU A 37 -5.18 1.10 12.83
C LEU A 37 -6.29 2.16 12.98
N LYS A 38 -7.15 2.00 14.01
CA LYS A 38 -8.28 2.91 14.24
C LYS A 38 -7.82 4.36 14.49
N SER A 39 -6.82 4.58 15.33
CA SER A 39 -6.33 5.92 15.64
C SER A 39 -5.61 6.57 14.46
N GLN A 40 -4.82 5.81 13.71
CA GLN A 40 -4.09 6.31 12.54
C GLN A 40 -5.03 6.69 11.40
N VAL A 41 -6.05 5.86 11.15
CA VAL A 41 -7.09 6.16 10.17
C VAL A 41 -7.86 7.40 10.59
N LYS A 42 -8.29 7.49 11.86
CA LYS A 42 -9.01 8.67 12.36
C LYS A 42 -8.19 9.93 12.11
N ARG A 43 -6.90 9.92 12.45
CA ARG A 43 -6.00 11.06 12.25
C ARG A 43 -5.91 11.49 10.78
N ALA A 44 -5.71 10.55 9.86
CA ALA A 44 -5.67 10.83 8.43
C ALA A 44 -6.99 11.44 7.92
N ARG A 45 -8.14 10.96 8.43
CA ARG A 45 -9.47 11.49 8.06
C ARG A 45 -9.73 12.88 8.61
N ASP A 46 -9.36 13.12 9.87
CA ASP A 46 -9.51 14.44 10.49
C ASP A 46 -8.70 15.50 9.72
N ALA A 47 -7.57 15.11 9.12
CA ALA A 47 -6.74 15.94 8.23
C ALA A 47 -7.19 15.97 6.76
N GLU A 48 -8.35 15.38 6.45
CA GLU A 48 -8.93 15.30 5.11
C GLU A 48 -7.99 14.67 4.05
N CYS A 49 -7.09 13.77 4.48
CA CYS A 49 -6.25 13.00 3.57
C CYS A 49 -7.08 11.94 2.83
N VAL A 50 -6.61 11.52 1.65
CA VAL A 50 -7.03 10.24 1.04
C VAL A 50 -6.41 9.10 1.85
N VAL A 51 -7.17 8.07 2.18
CA VAL A 51 -6.65 6.95 3.00
C VAL A 51 -6.45 5.74 2.13
N GLY A 52 -5.31 5.08 2.34
CA GLY A 52 -5.04 3.75 1.84
C GLY A 52 -4.77 2.77 2.98
N PHE A 53 -4.93 1.50 2.70
CA PHE A 53 -4.62 0.42 3.63
C PHE A 53 -3.69 -0.57 2.95
N TYR A 54 -2.72 -1.10 3.68
CA TYR A 54 -1.85 -2.14 3.15
C TYR A 54 -1.81 -3.39 4.01
N HIS A 55 -1.61 -4.52 3.33
CA HIS A 55 -1.41 -5.83 3.91
C HIS A 55 0.02 -6.30 3.66
N PHE A 56 0.76 -6.61 4.72
CA PHE A 56 2.10 -7.19 4.58
C PHE A 56 1.99 -8.69 4.28
N LEU A 57 2.40 -9.08 3.08
CA LEU A 57 2.17 -10.40 2.50
C LEU A 57 3.19 -11.44 2.98
N TRP A 58 2.70 -12.58 3.46
CA TRP A 58 3.50 -13.76 3.78
C TRP A 58 3.41 -14.85 2.70
N PRO A 59 4.35 -15.81 2.65
CA PRO A 59 4.28 -16.93 1.71
C PRO A 59 3.03 -17.82 1.87
N GLY A 60 2.41 -18.22 0.75
CA GLY A 60 1.27 -19.13 0.69
C GLY A 60 -0.03 -18.59 1.33
N ASN A 61 -1.08 -19.41 1.41
CA ASN A 61 -2.37 -19.04 2.03
C ASN A 61 -2.94 -17.68 1.55
N THR A 62 -2.72 -17.35 0.29
CA THR A 62 -2.97 -15.99 -0.24
C THR A 62 -4.45 -15.62 -0.16
N LYS A 63 -5.34 -16.61 -0.27
CA LYS A 63 -6.77 -16.40 -0.16
C LYS A 63 -7.16 -16.04 1.28
N GLU A 64 -6.69 -16.81 2.25
CA GLU A 64 -6.94 -16.59 3.67
C GLU A 64 -6.34 -15.25 4.13
N GLN A 65 -5.17 -14.88 3.61
CA GLN A 65 -4.57 -13.56 3.86
C GLN A 65 -5.43 -12.42 3.28
N ALA A 66 -5.95 -12.56 2.06
CA ALA A 66 -6.81 -11.56 1.44
C ALA A 66 -8.14 -11.40 2.20
N GLU A 67 -8.77 -12.52 2.59
CA GLU A 67 -9.97 -12.52 3.43
C GLU A 67 -9.68 -11.87 4.79
N TYR A 68 -8.55 -12.19 5.42
CA TYR A 68 -8.14 -11.60 6.69
C TYR A 68 -7.89 -10.09 6.58
N PHE A 69 -7.22 -9.64 5.53
CA PHE A 69 -7.03 -8.23 5.24
C PHE A 69 -8.36 -7.49 5.14
N LEU A 70 -9.29 -8.01 4.36
CA LEU A 70 -10.59 -7.38 4.12
C LEU A 70 -11.59 -7.50 5.28
N ASP A 71 -11.40 -8.46 6.19
CA ASP A 71 -12.22 -8.57 7.41
C ASP A 71 -11.78 -7.57 8.50
N LYS A 72 -10.50 -7.22 8.54
CA LYS A 72 -9.92 -6.35 9.58
C LYS A 72 -9.72 -4.91 9.16
N THR A 73 -9.81 -4.63 7.85
CA THR A 73 -9.67 -3.29 7.31
C THR A 73 -11.02 -2.57 7.36
N PRO A 74 -11.07 -1.31 7.87
CA PRO A 74 -12.28 -0.51 7.86
C PRO A 74 -12.34 0.37 6.59
N GLU A 75 -12.10 -0.22 5.41
CA GLU A 75 -12.14 0.52 4.16
C GLU A 75 -13.55 1.02 3.85
N LYS A 76 -13.62 2.17 3.18
CA LYS A 76 -14.85 2.71 2.61
C LYS A 76 -14.62 3.16 1.17
N GLU A 77 -15.68 3.56 0.51
CA GLU A 77 -15.59 4.16 -0.83
C GLU A 77 -14.62 5.35 -0.84
N GLY A 78 -13.75 5.39 -1.85
CA GLY A 78 -12.72 6.41 -2.01
C GLY A 78 -11.39 6.08 -1.33
N ASP A 79 -11.26 4.89 -0.74
CA ASP A 79 -10.01 4.40 -0.17
C ASP A 79 -9.27 3.46 -1.12
N LEU A 80 -7.97 3.37 -0.91
CA LEU A 80 -7.09 2.47 -1.66
C LEU A 80 -6.73 1.24 -0.83
N LEU A 81 -6.54 0.11 -1.51
CA LEU A 81 -6.01 -1.11 -0.93
C LEU A 81 -4.65 -1.41 -1.57
N ALA A 82 -3.71 -1.94 -0.81
CA ALA A 82 -2.41 -2.34 -1.31
C ALA A 82 -1.97 -3.68 -0.72
N VAL A 83 -1.24 -4.46 -1.52
CA VAL A 83 -0.40 -5.54 -1.00
C VAL A 83 1.02 -5.03 -0.85
N ASP A 84 1.61 -5.23 0.30
CA ASP A 84 3.02 -4.98 0.56
C ASP A 84 3.77 -6.32 0.38
N TRP A 85 4.55 -6.39 -0.70
CA TRP A 85 5.29 -7.58 -1.11
C TRP A 85 6.78 -7.36 -0.98
N GLU A 86 7.32 -7.80 0.16
CA GLU A 86 8.73 -7.71 0.48
C GLU A 86 9.20 -8.89 1.36
N GLN A 87 10.43 -8.80 1.86
CA GLN A 87 11.03 -9.83 2.71
C GLN A 87 10.44 -9.75 4.12
N THR A 88 9.93 -10.88 4.63
CA THR A 88 9.36 -11.00 5.97
C THR A 88 10.45 -10.89 7.03
N GLY A 89 10.04 -10.68 8.30
CA GLY A 89 10.93 -10.73 9.45
C GLY A 89 11.66 -12.07 9.65
N GLU A 90 11.21 -13.15 9.01
CA GLU A 90 11.85 -14.47 9.03
C GLU A 90 12.84 -14.67 7.87
N GLY A 91 13.03 -13.65 7.02
CA GLY A 91 13.89 -13.77 5.84
C GLY A 91 13.28 -14.58 4.70
N THR A 92 11.98 -14.86 4.76
CA THR A 92 11.22 -15.47 3.66
C THR A 92 10.54 -14.37 2.83
N HIS A 93 10.00 -14.72 1.67
CA HIS A 93 9.15 -13.81 0.92
C HIS A 93 8.11 -14.60 0.12
N ALA A 94 6.93 -14.01 -0.09
CA ALA A 94 5.95 -14.63 -0.97
C ALA A 94 6.50 -14.72 -2.40
N SER A 95 6.03 -15.70 -3.19
CA SER A 95 6.42 -15.78 -4.60
C SER A 95 5.72 -14.69 -5.44
N SER A 96 6.24 -14.37 -6.63
CA SER A 96 5.54 -13.50 -7.58
C SER A 96 4.13 -14.02 -7.88
N ALA A 97 3.95 -15.35 -7.91
CA ALA A 97 2.65 -15.98 -8.09
C ALA A 97 1.72 -15.82 -6.88
N ASP A 98 2.25 -15.82 -5.65
CA ASP A 98 1.47 -15.55 -4.45
C ASP A 98 0.96 -14.11 -4.43
N LYS A 99 1.85 -13.15 -4.69
CA LYS A 99 1.50 -11.73 -4.87
C LYS A 99 0.36 -11.57 -5.87
N ASP A 100 0.51 -12.17 -7.05
CA ASP A 100 -0.48 -12.18 -8.12
C ASP A 100 -1.84 -12.73 -7.68
N ARG A 101 -1.84 -13.87 -6.97
CA ARG A 101 -3.07 -14.49 -6.44
C ARG A 101 -3.73 -13.62 -5.37
N PHE A 102 -2.96 -13.04 -4.48
CA PHE A 102 -3.46 -12.15 -3.43
C PHE A 102 -4.16 -10.92 -4.06
N ILE A 103 -3.49 -10.22 -4.98
CA ILE A 103 -4.06 -9.03 -5.63
C ILE A 103 -5.38 -9.38 -6.34
N ARG A 104 -5.41 -10.48 -7.10
CA ARG A 104 -6.63 -10.91 -7.81
C ARG A 104 -7.76 -11.24 -6.84
N GLU A 105 -7.44 -11.86 -5.71
CA GLU A 105 -8.44 -12.20 -4.69
C GLU A 105 -9.01 -10.96 -4.00
N VAL A 106 -8.17 -9.99 -3.64
CA VAL A 106 -8.64 -8.71 -3.09
C VAL A 106 -9.55 -8.00 -4.08
N LYS A 107 -9.16 -7.92 -5.37
CA LYS A 107 -9.99 -7.32 -6.43
C LYS A 107 -11.31 -8.07 -6.63
N ARG A 108 -11.31 -9.40 -6.51
CA ARG A 108 -12.53 -10.22 -6.60
C ARG A 108 -13.49 -9.91 -5.43
N LEU A 109 -12.96 -9.72 -4.23
CA LEU A 109 -13.74 -9.48 -3.00
C LEU A 109 -14.12 -8.00 -2.80
N ARG A 110 -13.40 -7.07 -3.44
CA ARG A 110 -13.65 -5.62 -3.45
C ARG A 110 -13.57 -5.07 -4.88
N PRO A 111 -14.54 -5.39 -5.74
CA PRO A 111 -14.51 -5.00 -7.15
C PRO A 111 -14.67 -3.49 -7.40
N HIS A 112 -15.03 -2.72 -6.37
CA HIS A 112 -15.22 -1.27 -6.41
C HIS A 112 -14.07 -0.50 -5.74
N HIS A 113 -12.99 -1.19 -5.40
CA HIS A 113 -11.77 -0.59 -4.83
C HIS A 113 -10.59 -0.86 -5.75
N ARG A 114 -9.70 0.13 -5.87
CA ARG A 114 -8.40 -0.05 -6.51
C ARG A 114 -7.42 -0.76 -5.59
N VAL A 115 -6.69 -1.71 -6.16
CA VAL A 115 -5.70 -2.53 -5.44
C VAL A 115 -4.32 -2.31 -6.06
N LEU A 116 -3.40 -1.74 -5.29
CA LEU A 116 -2.02 -1.50 -5.68
C LEU A 116 -1.09 -2.64 -5.24
N LEU A 117 0.04 -2.75 -5.93
CA LEU A 117 1.21 -3.49 -5.46
C LEU A 117 2.21 -2.51 -4.87
N TYR A 118 2.59 -2.68 -3.62
CA TYR A 118 3.81 -2.12 -3.06
C TYR A 118 4.95 -3.14 -3.11
N CYS A 119 6.12 -2.70 -3.57
CA CYS A 119 7.38 -3.41 -3.40
C CYS A 119 8.57 -2.47 -3.61
N ASN A 120 9.77 -2.90 -3.18
CA ASN A 120 11.00 -2.21 -3.53
C ASN A 120 11.53 -2.60 -4.92
N ARG A 121 12.53 -1.86 -5.40
CA ARG A 121 13.16 -2.13 -6.72
C ARG A 121 13.74 -3.52 -6.89
N THR A 122 14.30 -4.11 -5.84
CA THR A 122 14.86 -5.47 -5.94
C THR A 122 13.74 -6.47 -6.20
N PHE A 123 12.62 -6.34 -5.49
CA PHE A 123 11.44 -7.18 -5.71
C PHE A 123 10.86 -6.97 -7.11
N TRP A 124 10.70 -5.72 -7.54
CA TRP A 124 10.19 -5.41 -8.87
C TRP A 124 11.09 -5.92 -10.01
N LEU A 125 12.41 -5.74 -9.92
CA LEU A 125 13.33 -6.03 -11.03
C LEU A 125 13.82 -7.48 -11.04
N ASN A 126 13.88 -8.15 -9.88
CA ASN A 126 14.56 -9.45 -9.75
C ASN A 126 13.65 -10.58 -9.24
N HIS A 127 12.57 -10.28 -8.51
CA HIS A 127 11.67 -11.30 -7.97
C HIS A 127 10.35 -11.38 -8.73
N ASP A 128 9.87 -10.26 -9.28
CA ASP A 128 8.67 -10.22 -10.09
C ASP A 128 8.89 -10.93 -11.44
N THR A 129 7.91 -11.72 -11.84
CA THR A 129 7.95 -12.47 -13.11
C THR A 129 6.71 -12.25 -13.97
N SER A 130 5.80 -11.34 -13.58
CA SER A 130 4.50 -11.17 -14.24
C SER A 130 4.19 -9.73 -14.64
N SER A 131 4.95 -8.78 -14.12
CA SER A 131 4.73 -7.33 -14.13
C SER A 131 3.32 -6.92 -13.68
N TYR A 132 2.61 -7.80 -12.98
CA TYR A 132 1.23 -7.56 -12.59
C TYR A 132 1.16 -6.78 -11.26
N ALA A 133 0.85 -5.49 -11.35
CA ALA A 133 0.77 -4.56 -10.22
C ALA A 133 -0.67 -4.24 -9.77
N GLY A 134 -1.66 -5.04 -10.17
CA GLY A 134 -3.06 -4.74 -9.89
C GLY A 134 -3.55 -3.53 -10.70
N ASP A 135 -3.99 -2.48 -10.02
CA ASP A 135 -4.41 -1.21 -10.62
C ASP A 135 -3.26 -0.18 -10.67
N GLY A 136 -2.15 -0.42 -9.97
CA GLY A 136 -1.02 0.51 -9.96
C GLY A 136 0.14 0.04 -9.11
N LEU A 137 1.36 0.38 -9.55
CA LEU A 137 2.58 0.13 -8.80
C LEU A 137 2.85 1.27 -7.81
N TRP A 138 3.04 0.90 -6.55
CA TRP A 138 3.64 1.71 -5.51
C TRP A 138 5.09 1.22 -5.32
N ILE A 139 6.06 1.94 -5.88
CA ILE A 139 7.45 1.51 -5.86
C ILE A 139 8.23 2.21 -4.73
N ALA A 140 9.00 1.45 -3.96
CA ALA A 140 10.03 1.99 -3.08
C ALA A 140 11.39 2.07 -3.80
N ASP A 141 11.89 3.30 -3.97
CA ASP A 141 13.23 3.60 -4.48
C ASP A 141 13.80 4.87 -3.86
N TYR A 142 14.57 4.74 -2.78
CA TYR A 142 15.02 5.91 -2.04
C TYR A 142 15.94 6.82 -2.86
N GLY A 143 15.63 8.11 -2.86
CA GLY A 143 16.29 9.13 -3.67
C GLY A 143 15.39 10.31 -4.01
N LYS A 144 15.44 10.77 -5.27
CA LYS A 144 14.67 11.94 -5.72
C LYS A 144 13.20 11.58 -5.90
N ALA A 145 12.32 12.31 -5.23
CA ALA A 145 10.87 12.18 -5.38
C ALA A 145 10.45 12.22 -6.86
N ALA A 146 9.50 11.35 -7.23
CA ALA A 146 8.98 11.15 -8.59
C ALA A 146 9.99 10.76 -9.67
N ALA A 147 11.19 10.28 -9.29
CA ALA A 147 12.17 9.74 -10.21
C ALA A 147 12.66 8.34 -9.80
N PRO A 148 11.75 7.36 -9.61
CA PRO A 148 12.18 6.00 -9.30
C PRO A 148 12.96 5.43 -10.49
N ARG A 149 14.01 4.67 -10.21
CA ARG A 149 14.94 4.10 -11.19
C ARG A 149 14.39 2.77 -11.75
N ILE A 150 13.19 2.83 -12.30
CA ILE A 150 12.49 1.75 -13.02
C ILE A 150 11.89 2.29 -14.32
N GLU A 151 11.64 1.41 -15.29
CA GLU A 151 11.01 1.79 -16.57
C GLU A 151 9.47 1.69 -16.53
N ALA A 152 8.92 0.93 -15.58
CA ALA A 152 7.49 0.69 -15.49
C ALA A 152 6.71 1.91 -15.00
N ASP A 153 5.47 2.03 -15.46
CA ASP A 153 4.52 3.01 -14.95
C ASP A 153 4.28 2.79 -13.45
N TRP A 154 4.27 3.89 -12.69
CA TRP A 154 4.00 3.88 -11.26
C TRP A 154 2.89 4.87 -10.92
N ARG A 155 2.18 4.59 -9.82
CA ARG A 155 1.15 5.48 -9.24
C ARG A 155 1.65 6.18 -7.99
N ILE A 156 2.46 5.49 -7.20
CA ILE A 156 3.04 6.01 -5.97
C ILE A 156 4.54 5.68 -5.96
N HIS A 157 5.36 6.61 -5.52
CA HIS A 157 6.79 6.43 -5.32
C HIS A 157 7.14 6.77 -3.86
N GLN A 158 7.55 5.77 -3.09
CA GLN A 158 8.17 5.95 -1.77
C GLN A 158 9.66 6.29 -1.98
N TYR A 159 10.04 7.52 -1.65
CA TYR A 159 11.34 8.09 -2.01
C TYR A 159 12.27 8.27 -0.81
N THR A 160 11.80 8.03 0.42
CA THR A 160 12.61 7.98 1.65
C THR A 160 11.84 7.24 2.74
N ASP A 161 12.57 6.59 3.64
CA ASP A 161 12.11 5.92 4.87
C ASP A 161 12.49 6.69 6.15
N ASP A 162 13.48 7.59 6.06
CA ASP A 162 13.96 8.41 7.17
C ASP A 162 13.52 9.89 7.07
N PRO A 163 13.03 10.51 8.17
CA PRO A 163 12.66 9.91 9.46
C PRO A 163 11.28 9.20 9.43
N LEU A 164 10.62 9.20 8.27
CA LEU A 164 9.32 8.58 8.02
C LEU A 164 9.25 8.19 6.55
N ASP A 165 8.49 7.13 6.26
CA ASP A 165 8.16 6.71 4.91
C ASP A 165 7.36 7.80 4.19
N LYS A 166 8.01 8.47 3.22
CA LYS A 166 7.41 9.56 2.43
C LYS A 166 7.23 9.15 0.99
N ASN A 167 6.09 9.58 0.46
CA ASN A 167 5.58 9.19 -0.82
C ASN A 167 5.20 10.41 -1.66
N VAL A 168 5.30 10.25 -2.97
CA VAL A 168 4.59 11.10 -3.92
C VAL A 168 3.67 10.25 -4.78
N ALA A 169 2.50 10.79 -5.11
CA ALA A 169 1.54 10.12 -5.99
C ALA A 169 1.27 10.94 -7.25
N ASP A 170 1.20 10.25 -8.39
CA ASP A 170 0.93 10.83 -9.70
C ASP A 170 -0.56 11.08 -9.91
N PHE A 171 -1.09 12.03 -9.13
CA PHE A 171 -2.45 12.54 -9.26
C PHE A 171 -2.44 14.07 -9.27
N ALA A 172 -3.41 14.64 -9.98
CA ALA A 172 -3.58 16.10 -10.09
C ALA A 172 -4.17 16.73 -8.82
N SER A 173 -4.96 15.98 -8.04
CA SER A 173 -5.60 16.47 -6.81
C SER A 173 -6.06 15.31 -5.91
N ARG A 174 -6.33 15.58 -4.63
CA ARG A 174 -6.97 14.62 -3.71
C ARG A 174 -8.29 14.08 -4.27
N LYS A 175 -9.07 14.93 -4.95
CA LYS A 175 -10.32 14.51 -5.61
C LYS A 175 -10.05 13.51 -6.72
N ALA A 176 -9.09 13.78 -7.61
CA ALA A 176 -8.73 12.85 -8.67
C ALA A 176 -8.27 11.48 -8.14
N MET A 177 -7.53 11.47 -7.03
CA MET A 177 -7.12 10.22 -6.37
C MET A 177 -8.31 9.46 -5.77
N ARG A 178 -9.25 10.15 -5.09
CA ARG A 178 -10.48 9.54 -4.56
C ARG A 178 -11.39 9.00 -5.67
N ASP A 179 -11.60 9.79 -6.73
CA ASP A 179 -12.42 9.39 -7.89
C ASP A 179 -11.81 8.17 -8.59
N TRP A 180 -10.48 8.06 -8.64
CA TRP A 180 -9.82 6.89 -9.19
C TRP A 180 -9.99 5.65 -8.29
N ALA A 181 -9.97 5.84 -6.97
CA ALA A 181 -10.09 4.76 -5.99
C ALA A 181 -11.44 4.04 -6.02
N THR A 182 -12.50 4.68 -6.55
CA THR A 182 -13.88 4.15 -6.61
C THR A 182 -14.25 3.48 -7.93
N ALA A 183 -13.34 3.48 -8.91
CA ALA A 183 -13.62 3.09 -10.29
C ALA A 183 -13.41 1.60 -10.58
#